data_AF-A0A7W1TQR4-F1
#
_entry.id   AF-A0A7W1TQR4-F1
#
_cell.length_a   1.000
_cell.length_b   1.000
_cell.length_c   1.000
_cell.angle_alpha   90.00
_cell.angle_beta   90.00
_cell.angle_gamma   90.00
#
_symmetry.space_group_name_H-M   'P 1'
#
loop_
_entity.id
_entity.type
_entity.pdbx_description
1 polymer ?
#
loop_
_entity_poly.entity_id
_entity_poly.type
_entity_poly.pdbx_seq_one_letter_code
_entity_poly.pdbx_strand_id
1 'polypeptide(L)' 'MTTVRISERTRLTLRALARERGESSQAITDQAVELFRRQSMLDRANEGFAAVHADPTAWAAEQAERAMWDGTLDDGLEEE' A
#
# COMPACT_ATOMS: atom_id res chain seq x y z
N MET A 1 22.09 -18.53 0.72
CA MET A 1 20.86 -19.05 1.35
C MET A 1 20.83 -18.51 2.77
N THR A 2 19.85 -17.69 3.10
CA THR A 2 19.72 -17.09 4.44
C THR A 2 18.50 -17.72 5.11
N THR A 3 18.62 -18.13 6.37
CA THR A 3 17.52 -18.75 7.11
C THR A 3 16.97 -17.79 8.16
N VAL A 4 15.65 -17.60 8.18
CA VAL A 4 14.95 -16.81 9.19
C VAL A 4 14.11 -17.76 10.04
N ARG A 5 14.18 -17.59 11.37
CA ARG A 5 13.33 -18.37 12.28
C ARG A 5 11.90 -17.84 12.22
N ILE A 6 10.97 -18.74 11.95
CA ILE A 6 9.53 -18.48 11.95
C ILE A 6 8.80 -19.51 12.81
N SER A 7 7.57 -19.20 13.21
CA SER A 7 6.74 -20.17 13.94
C SER A 7 6.39 -21.39 13.08
N GLU A 8 6.09 -22.52 13.72
CA GLU A 8 5.58 -23.72 13.03
C GLU A 8 4.33 -23.39 12.20
N ARG A 9 3.41 -22.61 12.79
CA ARG A 9 2.18 -22.17 12.13
C ARG A 9 2.47 -21.41 10.85
N THR A 10 3.37 -20.43 10.89
CA THR A 10 3.78 -19.63 9.71
C THR A 10 4.36 -20.54 8.63
N ARG A 11 5.22 -21.51 9.01
CA ARG A 11 5.80 -22.46 8.06
C ARG A 11 4.73 -23.30 7.37
N LEU A 12 3.73 -23.78 8.13
CA LEU A 12 2.60 -24.54 7.58
C LEU A 12 1.75 -23.70 6.62
N THR A 13 1.46 -22.44 6.98
CA THR A 13 0.75 -21.50 6.11
C THR A 13 1.51 -21.23 4.80
N LEU A 14 2.82 -20.96 4.87
CA LEU A 14 3.66 -20.75 3.68
C LEU A 14 3.67 -21.98 2.77
N ARG A 15 3.71 -23.18 3.35
CA ARG A 15 3.64 -24.43 2.57
C ARG A 15 2.28 -24.62 1.89
N ALA A 16 1.18 -24.26 2.56
CA ALA A 16 -0.15 -24.35 1.97
C ALA A 16 -0.30 -23.38 0.79
N LEU A 17 0.08 -22.11 0.99
CA LEU A 17 0.04 -21.08 -0.06
C LEU A 17 0.93 -21.41 -1.26
N ALA A 18 2.14 -21.92 -1.00
CA ALA A 18 3.07 -22.37 -2.04
C ALA A 18 2.44 -23.47 -2.91
N ARG A 19 1.77 -24.45 -2.31
CA ARG A 19 1.07 -25.52 -3.06
C ARG A 19 -0.12 -24.99 -3.85
N GLU A 20 -0.91 -24.10 -3.24
CA GLU A 20 -2.10 -23.51 -3.88
C GLU A 20 -1.73 -22.69 -5.13
N ARG A 21 -0.63 -21.92 -5.04
CA ARG A 21 -0.19 -21.03 -6.12
C ARG A 21 0.81 -21.65 -7.09
N GLY A 22 1.30 -22.86 -6.80
CA GLY A 22 2.35 -23.51 -7.60
C GLY A 22 3.70 -22.80 -7.53
N GLU A 23 3.96 -22.06 -6.45
CA GLU A 23 5.17 -21.24 -6.25
C GLU A 23 6.05 -21.79 -5.13
N SER A 24 7.31 -21.33 -5.06
CA SER A 24 8.18 -21.69 -3.95
C SER A 24 7.79 -20.95 -2.67
N SER A 25 8.04 -21.53 -1.49
CA SER A 25 7.82 -20.82 -0.22
C SER A 25 8.66 -19.54 -0.09
N GLN A 26 9.80 -19.44 -0.79
CA GLN A 26 10.58 -18.21 -0.86
C GLN A 26 9.84 -17.13 -1.66
N ALA A 27 9.32 -17.46 -2.86
CA ALA A 27 8.55 -16.52 -3.67
C ALA A 27 7.32 -15.97 -2.93
N ILE A 28 6.57 -16.85 -2.24
CA ILE A 28 5.45 -16.44 -1.39
C ILE A 28 5.91 -15.52 -0.25
N THR A 29 7.07 -15.79 0.35
CA THR A 29 7.63 -14.93 1.40
C THR A 29 7.97 -13.56 0.86
N ASP A 30 8.65 -13.49 -0.29
CA ASP A 30 9.06 -12.24 -0.93
C ASP A 30 7.82 -11.38 -1.30
N GLN A 31 6.80 -12.01 -1.88
CA GLN A 31 5.52 -11.35 -2.19
C GLN A 31 4.81 -10.84 -0.93
N ALA A 32 4.77 -11.65 0.15
CA ALA A 32 4.11 -11.27 1.40
C ALA A 32 4.81 -10.08 2.08
N VAL A 33 6.15 -10.06 2.06
CA VAL A 33 6.94 -8.94 2.60
C VAL A 33 6.72 -7.68 1.78
N GLU A 34 6.69 -7.78 0.45
CA GLU A 34 6.44 -6.63 -0.42
C GLU A 34 5.02 -6.07 -0.23
N LEU A 35 4.01 -6.95 -0.08
CA LEU A 35 2.65 -6.54 0.24
C LEU A 35 2.58 -5.81 1.58
N PHE A 36 3.23 -6.36 2.61
CA PHE A 36 3.29 -5.72 3.93
C PHE A 36 3.97 -4.35 3.86
N ARG A 37 5.08 -4.23 3.12
CA ARG A 37 5.78 -2.96 2.91
C ARG A 37 4.89 -1.91 2.25
N ARG A 38 4.12 -2.29 1.22
CA ARG A 38 3.16 -1.40 0.54
C ARG A 38 2.04 -0.97 1.48
N GLN A 39 1.47 -1.91 2.24
CA GLN A 39 0.43 -1.60 3.22
C GLN A 39 0.94 -0.59 4.26
N SER A 40 2.12 -0.83 4.85
CA SER A 40 2.72 0.10 5.82
C SER A 40 3.08 1.46 5.23
N MET A 41 3.31 1.56 3.92
CA MET A 41 3.47 2.86 3.26
C MET A 41 2.13 3.60 3.18
N LEU A 42 1.06 2.92 2.78
CA LEU A 42 -0.28 3.50 2.70
C LEU A 42 -0.82 3.89 4.09
N ASP A 43 -0.59 3.06 5.11
CA ASP A 43 -1.01 3.36 6.49
C ASP A 43 -0.39 4.68 6.97
N ARG A 44 0.91 4.88 6.76
CA ARG A 44 1.60 6.14 7.11
C ARG A 44 1.10 7.33 6.30
N ALA A 45 0.79 7.15 5.02
CA ALA A 45 0.21 8.21 4.21
C ALA A 45 -1.18 8.61 4.74
N ASN A 46 -2.02 7.63 5.08
CA ASN A 46 -3.33 7.84 5.66
C ASN A 46 -3.25 8.53 7.03
N GLU A 47 -2.30 8.13 7.88
CA GLU A 47 -2.03 8.82 9.15
C GLU A 47 -1.66 10.30 8.93
N GLY A 48 -0.83 10.59 7.92
CA GLY A 48 -0.47 11.95 7.53
C GLY A 48 -1.69 12.77 7.08
N PHE A 49 -2.53 12.22 6.20
CA PHE A 49 -3.75 12.89 5.76
C PHE A 49 -4.78 13.06 6.89
N ALA A 50 -4.90 12.09 7.79
CA ALA A 50 -5.77 12.20 8.96
C ALA A 50 -5.33 13.34 9.89
N ALA A 51 -4.02 13.54 10.05
CA ALA A 51 -3.48 14.66 10.82
C ALA A 51 -3.79 16.01 10.15
N VAL A 52 -3.66 16.12 8.82
CA VAL A 52 -4.05 17.32 8.07
C VAL A 52 -5.55 17.59 8.19
N HIS A 53 -6.39 16.56 8.03
CA HIS A 53 -7.84 16.67 8.13
C HIS A 53 -8.31 17.09 9.54
N ALA A 54 -7.57 16.74 10.59
CA ALA A 54 -7.89 17.12 11.97
C ALA A 54 -7.61 18.61 12.27
N ASP A 55 -6.81 19.30 11.44
CA ASP A 55 -6.57 20.74 11.52
C ASP A 55 -7.43 21.48 10.48
N PRO A 56 -8.47 22.23 10.90
CA PRO A 56 -9.36 22.92 9.96
C PRO A 56 -8.66 23.90 9.01
N THR A 57 -7.56 24.52 9.46
CA THR A 57 -6.80 25.48 8.63
C THR A 57 -6.00 24.75 7.58
N ALA A 58 -5.29 23.69 7.98
CA ALA A 58 -4.52 22.86 7.04
C ALA A 58 -5.45 22.14 6.06
N TRP A 59 -6.60 21.64 6.52
CA TRP A 59 -7.60 20.99 5.69
C TRP A 59 -8.20 21.93 4.65
N ALA A 60 -8.52 23.17 5.02
CA ALA A 60 -9.00 24.17 4.07
C ALA A 60 -7.95 24.50 2.99
N ALA A 61 -6.67 24.55 3.36
CA ALA A 61 -5.58 24.77 2.41
C ALA A 61 -5.41 23.58 1.44
N GLU A 62 -5.44 22.33 1.94
CA GLU A 62 -5.36 21.12 1.11
C GLU A 62 -6.54 21.04 0.12
N GLN A 63 -7.76 21.32 0.57
CA GLN A 63 -8.94 21.33 -0.29
C GLN A 63 -8.89 22.42 -1.37
N ALA A 64 -8.37 23.60 -1.02
CA ALA A 64 -8.16 24.67 -1.99
C ALA A 64 -7.10 24.29 -3.04
N GLU A 65 -6.01 23.65 -2.61
CA GLU A 65 -5.01 23.09 -3.52
C GLU A 65 -5.64 22.03 -4.44
N ARG A 66 -6.34 21.04 -3.86
CA ARG A 66 -7.00 19.97 -4.62
C ARG A 66 -7.96 20.50 -5.67
N ALA A 67 -8.76 21.52 -5.35
CA ALA A 67 -9.67 22.16 -6.30
C ALA A 67 -8.93 22.85 -7.47
N MET A 68 -7.70 23.34 -7.26
CA MET A 68 -6.88 23.86 -8.37
C MET A 68 -6.42 22.73 -9.30
N TRP A 69 -6.08 21.57 -8.74
CA TRP A 69 -5.69 20.38 -9.52
C TRP A 69 -6.86 19.74 -10.26
N ASP A 70 -8.08 19.82 -9.74
CA ASP A 70 -9.27 19.32 -10.44
C ASP A 70 -9.45 20.00 -11.82
N GLY A 71 -8.96 21.23 -12.00
CA GLY A 71 -8.96 21.92 -13.28
C GLY A 71 -8.04 21.32 -14.36
N THR A 72 -7.10 20.45 -13.98
CA THR A 72 -6.21 19.73 -14.92
C THR A 72 -6.68 18.31 -15.20
N LEU A 73 -7.89 17.93 -14.77
CA LEU A 73 -8.40 16.56 -14.90
C LEU A 73 -8.55 16.13 -16.37
N ASP A 74 -8.95 17.06 -17.23
CA ASP A 74 -9.20 16.82 -18.66
C ASP A 74 -7.96 17.05 -19.53
N ASP A 75 -6.83 17.44 -18.93
CA ASP A 75 -5.61 17.72 -19.68
C ASP A 75 -5.12 16.47 -20.44
N GLY A 76 -5.05 16.58 -21.77
CA GLY A 76 -4.60 15.50 -22.65
C GLY A 76 -5.70 14.50 -23.06
N LEU A 77 -6.95 14.73 -22.67
CA LEU A 77 -8.10 14.07 -23.26
C LEU A 77 -8.52 14.83 -24.54
N GLU A 78 -8.70 14.11 -25.66
CA GLU A 78 -9.27 14.68 -26.88
C GLU A 78 -10.79 14.86 -26.66
N GLU A 79 -11.36 15.99 -27.11
CA GLU A 79 -12.82 16.17 -27.14
C GLU A 79 -13.42 15.11 -28.09
N GLU A 80 -14.33 14.28 -27.57
CA GLU A 80 -14.98 13.19 -28.32
C GLU A 80 -15.90 13.68 -29.46
#